data_AF-A0AAV2IQC6-F1
#
_entry.id   AF-A0AAV2IQC6-F1
#
_cell.length_a   1.000
_cell.length_b   1.000
_cell.length_c   1.000
_cell.angle_alpha   90.00
_cell.angle_beta   90.00
_cell.angle_gamma   90.00
#
_symmetry.space_group_name_H-M   'P 1'
#
loop_
_entity.id
_entity.type
_entity.pdbx_description
1 polymer ?
#
loop_
_entity_poly.entity_id
_entity_poly.type
_entity_poly.pdbx_seq_one_letter_code
_entity_poly.pdbx_strand_id
1 'polypeptide(L)' 'LIAEVILYSEGFESSRILAKKMVQMYKLCSEQLSQQDHYDFGMRAVKSVLVMAGSLKRQNPDKSEDVVLIRAL' A
#
# COMPACT_ATOMS: atom_id res chain seq x y z
N LEU A 1 -2.99 6.72 9.32
CA LEU A 1 -2.38 6.24 10.57
C LEU A 1 -2.01 4.75 10.49
N ILE A 2 -2.96 3.80 10.35
CA ILE A 2 -2.62 2.36 10.32
C ILE A 2 -1.64 2.00 9.19
N ALA A 3 -1.91 2.42 7.95
CA ALA A 3 -1.04 2.13 6.82
C ALA A 3 0.38 2.74 6.96
N GLU A 4 0.48 3.91 7.61
CA GLU A 4 1.75 4.59 7.88
C GLU A 4 2.59 3.80 8.89
N VAL A 5 1.97 3.34 9.99
CA VAL A 5 2.65 2.50 11.00
C VAL A 5 3.16 1.21 10.38
N ILE A 6 2.36 0.56 9.52
CA ILE A 6 2.77 -0.68 8.85
C ILE A 6 3.95 -0.41 7.91
N LEU A 7 3.86 0.58 7.02
CA LEU A 7 4.95 0.92 6.11
C LEU A 7 6.23 1.29 6.86
N TYR A 8 6.10 2.07 7.95
CA TYR A 8 7.24 2.41 8.79
C TYR A 8 7.88 1.15 9.40
N SER A 9 7.07 0.22 9.92
CA SER A 9 7.57 -1.06 10.45
C SER A 9 8.21 -1.97 9.39
N GLU A 10 7.84 -1.80 8.13
CA GLU A 10 8.40 -2.53 6.99
C GLU A 10 9.66 -1.85 6.40
N GLY A 11 10.12 -0.74 7.00
CA GLY A 11 11.36 -0.06 6.62
C GLY A 11 11.20 1.04 5.56
N PHE A 12 10.00 1.60 5.41
CA PHE A 12 9.77 2.76 4.52
C PHE A 12 10.03 4.08 5.24
N GLU A 13 10.95 4.88 4.72
CA GLU A 13 11.29 6.21 5.21
C GLU A 13 10.19 7.23 4.86
N SER A 14 9.63 7.14 3.65
CA SER A 14 8.55 8.03 3.17
C SER A 14 7.15 7.51 3.55
N SER A 15 7.06 6.63 4.56
CA SER A 15 5.84 5.95 5.02
C SER A 15 4.62 6.87 5.16
N ARG A 16 4.79 8.06 5.74
CA ARG A 16 3.69 9.04 5.93
C ARG A 16 3.07 9.51 4.62
N ILE A 17 3.90 9.83 3.62
CA ILE A 17 3.43 10.34 2.32
C ILE A 17 2.83 9.20 1.52
N LEU A 18 3.51 8.04 1.49
CA LEU A 18 3.08 6.85 0.77
C LEU A 18 1.77 6.29 1.31
N ALA A 19 1.60 6.22 2.63
CA ALA A 19 0.36 5.78 3.26
C ALA A 19 -0.84 6.66 2.88
N LYS A 20 -0.65 7.99 2.81
CA LYS A 20 -1.71 8.91 2.37
C LYS A 20 -2.14 8.64 0.94
N LYS A 21 -1.18 8.49 0.02
CA LYS A 21 -1.45 8.15 -1.39
C LYS A 21 -2.18 6.82 -1.51
N MET A 22 -1.71 5.81 -0.79
CA MET A 22 -2.27 4.46 -0.79
C MET A 22 -3.73 4.43 -0.30
N VAL A 23 -4.00 5.06 0.85
CA VAL A 23 -5.37 5.13 1.41
C VAL A 23 -6.31 5.91 0.49
N GLN A 24 -5.84 7.03 -0.06
CA GLN A 24 -6.65 7.82 -0.99
C GLN A 24 -6.99 7.03 -2.26
N MET A 25 -6.03 6.30 -2.80
CA MET A 25 -6.25 5.44 -3.97
C MET A 25 -7.29 4.35 -3.68
N TYR A 26 -7.16 3.60 -2.59
CA TYR A 26 -8.16 2.57 -2.23
C TYR A 26 -9.56 3.15 -2.02
N LYS A 27 -9.65 4.34 -1.41
CA LYS A 27 -10.91 5.06 -1.27
C LYS A 27 -11.52 5.38 -2.65
N LEU A 28 -10.74 5.99 -3.53
CA LEU A 28 -11.20 6.32 -4.89
C LEU A 28 -11.61 5.06 -5.67
N CYS A 29 -10.86 3.96 -5.56
CA CYS A 29 -11.23 2.69 -6.17
C CYS A 29 -12.59 2.18 -5.66
N SER A 30 -12.85 2.27 -4.35
CA SER A 30 -14.14 1.86 -3.77
C SER A 30 -15.32 2.75 -4.19
N GLU A 31 -15.06 4.02 -4.52
CA GLU A 31 -16.09 5.01 -4.87
C GLU A 31 -16.34 5.11 -6.39
N GLN A 32 -15.31 4.85 -7.21
CA GLN A 32 -15.33 5.13 -8.66
C GLN A 32 -15.38 3.87 -9.53
N LEU A 33 -14.98 2.71 -9.03
CA LEU A 33 -15.08 1.47 -9.80
C LEU A 33 -16.51 0.92 -9.76
N SER A 34 -16.87 0.15 -10.78
CA SER A 34 -18.15 -0.57 -10.80
C SER A 34 -18.26 -1.48 -9.57
N GLN A 35 -19.44 -1.53 -8.95
CA GLN A 35 -19.70 -2.47 -7.87
C GLN A 35 -19.67 -3.90 -8.42
N GLN A 36 -18.72 -4.69 -7.93
CA GLN A 36 -18.52 -6.09 -8.29
C GLN A 36 -18.23 -6.87 -7.01
N ASP A 37 -18.81 -8.06 -6.86
CA ASP A 37 -18.69 -8.86 -5.63
C ASP A 37 -17.26 -9.30 -5.31
N HIS A 38 -16.39 -9.38 -6.33
CA HIS A 38 -15.02 -9.85 -6.20
C HIS A 38 -14.00 -8.74 -5.87
N TYR A 39 -14.43 -7.49 -5.77
CA TYR A 39 -13.55 -6.39 -5.36
C TYR A 39 -13.49 -6.28 -3.84
N ASP A 40 -12.28 -6.34 -3.27
CA ASP A 40 -12.03 -6.12 -1.85
C ASP A 40 -11.11 -4.91 -1.64
N PHE A 41 -11.70 -3.80 -1.24
CA PHE A 41 -10.99 -2.58 -0.83
C PHE A 41 -10.87 -2.45 0.70
N GLY A 42 -11.20 -3.51 1.44
CA GLY A 42 -11.16 -3.53 2.89
C GLY A 42 -9.74 -3.53 3.47
N MET A 43 -9.63 -3.26 4.78
CA MET A 43 -8.34 -3.17 5.47
C MET A 43 -7.53 -4.48 5.44
N ARG A 44 -8.19 -5.63 5.24
CA ARG A 44 -7.52 -6.93 5.08
C ARG A 44 -6.70 -6.98 3.79
N ALA A 45 -7.31 -6.63 2.65
CA ALA A 45 -6.62 -6.53 1.37
C ALA A 45 -5.47 -5.49 1.44
N VAL A 46 -5.75 -4.31 2.00
CA VAL A 46 -4.75 -3.25 2.18
C VAL A 46 -3.56 -3.75 3.01
N LYS A 47 -3.79 -4.42 4.14
CA LYS A 47 -2.71 -4.93 5.00
C LYS A 47 -1.82 -5.91 4.24
N SER A 48 -2.39 -6.81 3.46
CA SER A 48 -1.62 -7.80 2.66
C SER A 48 -0.67 -7.13 1.68
N VAL A 49 -1.14 -6.07 0.99
CA VAL A 49 -0.30 -5.30 0.07
C VAL A 49 0.85 -4.59 0.80
N LEU A 50 0.57 -3.97 1.95
CA LEU A 50 1.61 -3.25 2.71
C LEU A 50 2.72 -4.18 3.22
N VAL A 51 2.36 -5.37 3.69
CA VAL A 51 3.34 -6.39 4.12
C VAL A 51 4.13 -6.92 2.92
N MET A 52 3.48 -7.14 1.77
CA MET A 52 4.16 -7.53 0.53
C MET A 52 5.15 -6.46 0.07
N ALA A 53 4.77 -5.18 0.15
CA ALA A 53 5.65 -4.05 -0.18
C ALA A 53 6.91 -4.03 0.69
N GLY A 54 6.80 -4.39 1.98
CA GLY A 54 7.96 -4.57 2.86
C GLY A 54 8.91 -5.66 2.42
N SER A 55 8.37 -6.82 2.02
CA SER A 55 9.18 -7.91 1.44
C SER A 55 9.91 -7.45 0.17
N LEU A 56 9.21 -6.73 -0.71
CA LEU A 56 9.79 -6.19 -1.95
C LEU A 56 10.86 -5.12 -1.68
N LYS A 57 10.68 -4.28 -0.64
CA LYS A 57 11.68 -3.28 -0.24
C LYS A 57 12.98 -3.94 0.21
N ARG A 58 12.90 -5.00 1.02
CA ARG A 58 14.08 -5.78 1.46
C ARG A 58 14.82 -6.43 0.29
N GLN A 59 14.11 -6.90 -0.72
CA GLN A 59 14.71 -7.47 -1.93
C GLN A 59 15.29 -6.42 -2.89
N ASN A 60 14.88 -5.15 -2.76
CA ASN A 60 15.23 -4.08 -3.67
C ASN A 60 15.61 -2.79 -2.91
N PRO A 61 16.71 -2.80 -2.11
CA PRO A 61 17.06 -1.70 -1.22
C PRO A 61 17.24 -0.36 -1.97
N ASP A 62 17.88 -0.41 -3.14
CA ASP A 62 18.22 0.77 -3.95
C ASP A 62 17.05 1.32 -4.79
N LYS A 63 15.92 0.62 -4.82
CA LYS A 63 14.74 1.10 -5.55
C LYS A 63 13.99 2.13 -4.74
N SER A 64 13.48 3.11 -5.47
CA SER A 64 12.59 4.13 -4.94
C SER A 64 11.33 3.50 -4.34
N GLU A 65 10.94 3.99 -3.16
CA GLU A 65 9.88 3.38 -2.34
C GLU A 65 8.49 3.45 -2.98
N ASP A 66 8.22 4.49 -3.76
CA ASP A 66 7.01 4.63 -4.56
C ASP A 66 6.93 3.52 -5.63
N VAL A 67 8.03 3.23 -6.31
CA VAL A 67 8.10 2.14 -7.30
C VAL A 67 7.91 0.78 -6.62
N VAL A 68 8.50 0.57 -5.44
CA VAL A 68 8.33 -0.66 -4.66
C VAL A 68 6.87 -0.83 -4.23
N LEU A 69 6.24 0.23 -3.74
CA LEU A 69 4.85 0.19 -3.29
C LEU A 69 3.89 -0.07 -4.46
N ILE A 70 4.12 0.55 -5.62
CA ILE A 70 3.32 0.31 -6.83
C ILE A 70 3.44 -1.12 -7.32
N ARG A 71 4.62 -1.75 -7.18
CA ARG A 71 4.82 -3.17 -7.55
C ARG A 71 4.11 -4.16 -6.63
N ALA A 72 3.70 -3.73 -5.43
CA ALA A 72 2.98 -4.57 -4.48
C ALA A 72 1.46 -4.55 -4.71
N LEU A 73 0.96 -3.61 -5.53
CA LEU A 73 -0.43 -3.50 -5.96
C LEU A 73 -0.73 -4.48 -7.09
#